data_AF-A0A6J6YHW2-F1
#
_entry.id   AF-A0A6J6YHW2-F1
#
_cell.length_a   1.000
_cell.length_b   1.000
_cell.length_c   1.000
_cell.angle_alpha   90.00
_cell.angle_beta   90.00
_cell.angle_gamma   90.00
#
_symmetry.space_group_name_H-M   'P 1'
#
loop_
_entity.id
_entity.type
_entity.pdbx_description
1 polymer ?
#
loop_
_entity_poly.entity_id
_entity_poly.type
_entity_poly.pdbx_seq_one_letter_code
_entity_poly.pdbx_strand_id
1 'polypeptide(L)'
;MLRRLAFIRASQSLGIPLTEIGEALSTLPQQRTPNEADWAVLAEGWREVLDARMGLLERLRDDLTSCIGCGCLSFERCKIVNPADRLSVEGPGARRLMPGTTQPKPR
;
A
#
# COMPACT_ATOMS: atom_id res chain seq x y z
N MET A 1 13.09 15.83 21.48
CA MET A 1 13.57 14.68 20.68
C MET A 1 12.56 13.52 20.52
N LEU A 2 11.50 13.40 21.35
CA LEU A 2 10.58 12.25 21.30
C LEU A 2 9.68 12.16 20.04
N ARG A 3 9.29 13.28 19.42
CA ARG A 3 8.40 13.29 18.24
C ARG A 3 8.96 12.54 17.04
N ARG A 4 10.26 12.65 16.76
CA ARG A 4 10.92 11.91 15.67
C ARG A 4 10.87 10.41 15.89
N LEU A 5 11.17 9.96 17.12
CA LEU A 5 11.13 8.53 17.43
C LEU A 5 9.70 7.97 17.38
N ALA A 6 8.71 8.74 17.87
CA ALA A 6 7.31 8.38 17.77
C ALA A 6 6.85 8.25 16.31
N PHE A 7 7.25 9.20 15.46
CA PHE A 7 6.98 9.16 14.03
C PHE A 7 7.62 7.94 13.36
N ILE A 8 8.91 7.67 13.61
CA ILE A 8 9.59 6.48 13.07
C ILE A 8 8.86 5.20 13.46
N ARG A 9 8.53 5.03 14.75
CA ARG A 9 7.83 3.82 15.21
C ARG A 9 6.44 3.68 14.59
N ALA A 10 5.69 4.79 14.49
CA ALA A 10 4.39 4.77 13.84
C ALA A 10 4.52 4.34 12.38
N SER A 11 5.41 4.96 11.60
CA SER A 11 5.65 4.60 10.19
C SER A 11 6.11 3.16 10.02
N GLN A 12 6.99 2.65 10.90
CA GLN A 12 7.40 1.24 10.85
C GLN A 12 6.25 0.27 11.13
N SER A 13 5.32 0.60 12.04
CA SER A 13 4.14 -0.24 12.29
C SER A 13 3.20 -0.33 11.08
N LEU A 14 3.28 0.67 10.19
CA LEU A 14 2.57 0.69 8.91
C LEU A 14 3.33 -0.08 7.81
N GLY A 15 4.50 -0.66 8.11
CA GLY A 15 5.32 -1.40 7.17
C GLY A 15 6.08 -0.53 6.17
N ILE A 16 6.25 0.76 6.46
CA ILE A 16 7.03 1.70 5.64
C ILE A 16 8.53 1.42 5.87
N PRO A 17 9.35 1.25 4.81
CA PRO A 17 10.77 0.96 4.96
C PRO A 17 11.53 2.15 5.55
N LEU A 18 12.60 1.86 6.32
CA LEU A 18 13.42 2.87 6.97
C LEU A 18 14.05 3.88 6.00
N THR A 19 14.28 3.48 4.75
CA THR A 19 14.78 4.36 3.68
C THR A 19 13.79 5.47 3.38
N GLU A 20 12.52 5.14 3.14
CA GLU A 20 11.43 6.11 2.91
C GLU A 20 11.19 7.01 4.11
N ILE A 21 11.25 6.44 5.33
CA ILE A 21 11.13 7.22 6.58
C ILE A 21 12.28 8.23 6.69
N GLY A 22 13.51 7.80 6.33
CA GLY A 22 14.69 8.66 6.33
C GLY A 22 14.58 9.80 5.32
N GLU A 23 14.13 9.50 4.11
CA GLU A 23 13.87 10.48 3.05
C GLU A 23 12.82 11.51 3.50
N ALA A 24 11.70 11.05 4.04
CA ALA A 24 10.64 11.92 4.57
C ALA A 24 11.18 12.84 5.68
N LEU A 25 11.88 12.28 6.67
CA LEU A 25 12.47 13.06 7.76
C LEU A 25 13.57 14.03 7.30
N SER A 26 14.22 13.78 6.17
CA SER A 26 15.24 14.67 5.60
C SER A 26 14.65 15.98 5.08
N THR A 27 13.35 16.01 4.78
CA THR A 27 12.62 17.22 4.36
C THR A 27 12.34 18.17 5.53
N LEU A 28 12.47 17.70 6.78
CA LEU A 28 12.28 18.52 7.95
C LEU A 28 13.40 19.57 8.09
N PRO A 29 13.08 20.76 8.63
CA PRO A 29 14.08 21.78 8.91
C PRO A 29 15.21 21.23 9.80
N GLN A 30 16.46 21.46 9.39
CA GLN A 30 17.65 21.09 10.17
C GLN A 30 18.09 22.18 11.15
N GLN A 31 17.77 23.44 10.84
CA GLN A 31 18.20 24.63 11.59
C GLN A 31 17.22 25.06 12.70
N ARG A 32 16.05 24.40 12.81
CA ARG A 32 15.06 24.68 13.85
C ARG A 32 14.32 23.42 14.26
N THR A 33 13.71 23.45 15.44
CA THR A 33 12.79 22.38 15.87
C THR A 33 11.58 22.34 14.93
N PRO A 34 11.22 21.17 14.38
CA PRO A 34 10.01 21.02 13.57
C PRO A 34 8.76 21.40 14.36
N ASN A 35 7.92 22.24 13.77
CA ASN A 35 6.64 22.68 14.31
C ASN A 35 5.50 21.79 13.79
N GLU A 36 4.28 22.08 14.23
CA GLU A 36 3.09 21.30 13.85
C GLU A 36 2.85 21.26 12.34
N ALA A 37 3.06 22.38 11.63
CA ALA A 37 2.88 22.45 10.18
C ALA A 37 3.88 21.54 9.43
N ASP A 38 5.13 21.47 9.89
CA ASP A 38 6.13 20.57 9.29
C ASP A 38 5.70 19.09 9.44
N TRP A 39 5.14 18.74 10.60
CA TRP A 39 4.63 17.39 10.85
C TRP A 39 3.35 17.09 10.06
N ALA A 40 2.50 18.09 9.83
CA ALA A 40 1.26 17.94 9.06
C ALA A 40 1.55 17.56 7.59
N VAL A 41 2.56 18.18 6.98
CA VAL A 41 2.99 17.85 5.61
C VAL A 41 3.42 16.38 5.50
N LEU A 42 4.21 15.89 6.46
CA LEU A 42 4.62 14.49 6.53
C LEU A 42 3.44 13.54 6.75
N ALA A 43 2.51 13.93 7.63
CA ALA A 43 1.32 13.13 7.93
C ALA A 43 0.41 13.00 6.71
N GLU A 44 0.32 14.02 5.86
CA GLU A 44 -0.48 13.98 4.63
C GLU A 44 0.07 12.95 3.63
N GLY A 45 1.38 12.93 3.41
CA GLY A 45 2.02 11.92 2.55
C GLY A 45 1.76 10.49 3.05
N TRP A 46 1.77 10.28 4.37
CA TRP A 46 1.41 8.97 4.92
C TRP A 46 -0.06 8.62 4.85
N ARG A 47 -0.96 9.62 4.90
CA ARG A 47 -2.38 9.39 4.69
C ARG A 47 -2.63 8.80 3.31
N GLU A 48 -2.02 9.36 2.27
CA GLU A 48 -2.16 8.83 0.90
C GLU A 48 -1.67 7.38 0.77
N VAL A 49 -0.53 7.04 1.40
CA VAL A 49 -0.01 5.67 1.43
C VAL A 49 -0.96 4.72 2.16
N LEU A 50 -1.54 5.17 3.27
CA LEU A 50 -2.53 4.40 4.03
C LEU A 50 -3.80 4.17 3.23
N ASP A 51 -4.34 5.20 2.58
CA ASP A 51 -5.56 5.12 1.79
C ASP A 51 -5.39 4.15 0.61
N ALA A 52 -4.25 4.21 -0.09
CA ALA A 52 -3.92 3.27 -1.14
C ALA A 52 -3.88 1.82 -0.64
N ARG A 53 -3.34 1.60 0.56
CA ARG A 53 -3.25 0.26 1.18
C ARG A 53 -4.59 -0.22 1.70
N MET A 54 -5.42 0.64 2.29
CA MET A 54 -6.79 0.30 2.68
C MET A 54 -7.60 -0.11 1.46
N GLY A 55 -7.57 0.67 0.37
CA GLY A 55 -8.27 0.33 -0.86
C GLY A 55 -7.76 -0.97 -1.51
N LEU A 56 -6.49 -1.33 -1.32
CA LEU A 56 -5.96 -2.65 -1.70
C LEU A 56 -6.57 -3.77 -0.85
N LEU A 57 -6.59 -3.59 0.47
CA LEU A 57 -7.08 -4.59 1.43
C LEU A 57 -8.60 -4.80 1.31
N GLU A 58 -9.35 -3.73 1.08
CA GLU A 58 -10.80 -3.80 0.83
C GLU A 58 -11.10 -4.57 -0.45
N ARG A 59 -10.41 -4.25 -1.56
CA ARG A 59 -10.54 -5.01 -2.82
C ARG A 59 -10.20 -6.48 -2.61
N LEU A 60 -9.10 -6.77 -1.92
CA LEU A 60 -8.69 -8.14 -1.64
C LEU A 60 -9.74 -8.88 -0.79
N ARG A 61 -10.29 -8.24 0.25
CA ARG A 61 -11.38 -8.80 1.06
C ARG A 61 -12.57 -9.14 0.17
N ASP A 62 -13.01 -8.23 -0.67
CA ASP A 62 -14.19 -8.41 -1.51
C ASP A 62 -13.96 -9.51 -2.57
N ASP A 63 -12.77 -9.56 -3.17
CA ASP A 63 -12.35 -10.63 -4.09
C ASP A 63 -12.30 -12.00 -3.39
N LEU A 64 -11.79 -12.06 -2.17
CA LEU A 64 -11.77 -13.28 -1.37
C LEU A 64 -13.19 -13.74 -1.01
N THR A 65 -14.08 -12.82 -0.63
CA THR A 65 -15.50 -13.13 -0.39
C THR A 65 -16.17 -13.66 -1.65
N SER A 66 -15.89 -13.09 -2.82
CA SER A 66 -16.38 -13.60 -4.10
C SER A 66 -15.84 -15.01 -4.41
N CYS A 67 -14.57 -15.28 -4.11
CA CYS A 67 -13.97 -16.60 -4.29
C CYS A 67 -14.55 -17.66 -3.36
N ILE A 68 -14.82 -17.32 -2.09
CA ILE A 68 -15.44 -18.22 -1.11
C ILE A 68 -16.92 -18.46 -1.48
N GLY A 69 -17.65 -17.41 -1.88
CA GLY A 69 -19.05 -17.49 -2.32
C GLY A 69 -19.26 -18.26 -3.64
N CYS A 70 -18.28 -18.27 -4.54
CA CYS A 70 -18.28 -19.12 -5.74
C CYS A 70 -18.14 -20.61 -5.39
N GLY A 71 -17.51 -20.95 -4.25
CA GLY A 71 -17.22 -22.33 -3.82
C GLY A 71 -16.34 -23.12 -4.80
N CYS A 72 -15.85 -22.48 -5.86
CA CYS A 72 -15.39 -23.18 -7.05
C CYS A 72 -13.91 -23.56 -7.02
N LEU A 73 -13.09 -22.91 -6.17
CA LEU A 73 -11.63 -23.12 -6.06
C LEU A 73 -10.92 -23.29 -7.43
N SER A 74 -11.50 -22.72 -8.47
CA SER A 74 -11.13 -22.96 -9.86
C SER A 74 -10.18 -21.84 -10.28
N PHE A 75 -8.96 -22.22 -10.64
CA PHE A 75 -7.96 -21.32 -11.21
C PHE A 75 -8.45 -20.59 -12.47
N GLU A 76 -9.46 -21.14 -13.17
CA GLU A 76 -10.05 -20.49 -14.36
C GLU A 76 -10.97 -19.32 -14.01
N ARG A 77 -11.61 -19.33 -12.84
CA ARG A 77 -12.57 -18.30 -12.42
C ARG A 77 -12.03 -17.37 -11.33
N CYS A 78 -10.92 -17.73 -10.70
CA CYS A 78 -10.33 -16.92 -9.63
C CYS A 78 -9.76 -15.60 -10.20
N LYS A 79 -10.36 -14.48 -9.79
CA LYS A 79 -9.91 -13.14 -10.18
C LYS A 79 -8.53 -12.77 -9.62
N ILE A 80 -8.07 -13.46 -8.59
CA ILE A 80 -6.77 -13.20 -7.93
C ILE A 80 -5.59 -13.90 -8.64
N VAL A 81 -5.82 -15.07 -9.24
CA VAL A 81 -4.75 -15.88 -9.86
C VAL A 81 -4.25 -15.25 -11.15
N ASN A 82 -2.93 -15.13 -11.33
CA ASN A 82 -2.28 -14.73 -12.58
C ASN A 82 -1.75 -15.98 -13.34
N PRO A 83 -2.58 -16.67 -14.15
CA PRO A 83 -2.17 -17.91 -14.79
C PRO A 83 -1.04 -17.66 -15.79
N ALA A 84 -0.03 -18.53 -15.75
CA ALA A 84 1.18 -18.44 -16.57
C ALA A 84 1.90 -17.07 -16.48
N ASP A 85 1.74 -16.38 -15.34
CA ASP A 85 2.38 -15.09 -15.06
C ASP A 85 2.21 -14.03 -16.17
N ARG A 86 1.05 -13.99 -16.81
CA ARG A 86 0.77 -13.13 -17.96
C ARG A 86 0.96 -11.64 -17.69
N LEU A 87 0.80 -11.20 -16.45
CA LEU A 87 0.98 -9.80 -16.04
C LEU A 87 2.43 -9.44 -15.68
N SER A 88 3.39 -10.35 -15.79
CA SER A 88 4.81 -10.07 -15.52
C SER A 88 5.38 -8.91 -16.34
N VAL A 89 4.83 -8.69 -17.54
CA VAL A 89 5.18 -7.57 -18.42
C VAL A 89 4.92 -6.20 -17.79
N GLU A 90 4.02 -6.12 -16.80
CA GLU A 90 3.75 -4.87 -16.08
C GLU A 90 4.69 -4.64 -14.90
N GLY A 91 5.51 -5.64 -14.54
CA GLY A 91 6.50 -5.58 -13.46
C GLY A 91 6.32 -6.70 -12.42
N PRO A 92 7.18 -6.72 -11.38
CA PRO A 92 7.14 -7.74 -10.33
C PRO A 92 5.93 -7.58 -9.39
N GLY A 93 5.60 -8.66 -8.69
CA GLY A 93 4.62 -8.68 -7.58
C GLY A 93 3.20 -9.10 -7.98
N ALA A 94 2.27 -8.99 -7.03
CA ALA A 94 0.88 -9.41 -7.20
C ALA A 94 0.06 -8.41 -8.04
N ARG A 95 0.34 -8.37 -9.34
CA ARG A 95 -0.17 -7.36 -10.28
C ARG A 95 -1.68 -7.15 -10.25
N ARG A 96 -2.48 -8.20 -10.07
CA ARG A 96 -3.94 -8.09 -10.00
C ARG A 96 -4.46 -7.35 -8.76
N LEU A 97 -3.64 -7.28 -7.72
CA LEU A 97 -3.97 -6.58 -6.48
C LEU A 97 -3.47 -5.13 -6.54
N MET A 98 -2.31 -4.89 -7.15
CA MET A 98 -1.69 -3.57 -7.19
C MET A 98 -2.60 -2.46 -7.77
N PRO A 99 -2.56 -1.23 -7.24
CA PRO A 99 -3.27 -0.08 -7.82
C PRO A 99 -2.76 0.24 -9.24
N GLY A 100 -3.66 0.67 -10.13
CA GLY A 100 -3.29 1.14 -11.48
C GLY A 100 -3.09 0.05 -12.54
N THR A 101 -3.33 -1.23 -12.22
CA THR A 101 -3.26 -2.33 -13.19
C THR A 101 -4.62 -2.59 -13.84
N THR A 102 -4.62 -2.94 -15.12
CA THR A 102 -5.85 -3.26 -15.85
C THR A 102 -6.43 -4.58 -15.36
N GLN A 103 -7.54 -4.51 -14.63
CA GLN A 103 -8.26 -5.73 -14.24
C GLN A 103 -9.02 -6.31 -15.44
N PRO A 104 -8.97 -7.63 -15.65
CA PRO A 104 -9.81 -8.27 -16.64
C PRO A 104 -11.29 -8.13 -16.24
N LYS A 105 -12.11 -7.61 -17.15
CA LYS A 105 -13.56 -7.51 -16.96
C LYS A 105 -14.13 -8.91 -16.65
N PRO A 106 -15.00 -9.06 -15.62
CA PRO A 106 -15.70 -10.32 -15.43
C PRO A 106 -16.55 -10.61 -16.68
N ARG A 107 -16.49 -11.86 -17.16
CA ARG A 107 -17.46 -12.39 -18.12
C ARG A 107 -18.78 -12.64 -17.41
#